data_AF-A0A922ZPA1-F1
#
_entry.id   AF-A0A922ZPA1-F1
#
_cell.length_a   1.000
_cell.length_b   1.000
_cell.length_c   1.000
_cell.angle_alpha   90.00
_cell.angle_beta   90.00
_cell.angle_gamma   90.00
#
_symmetry.space_group_name_H-M   'P 1'
#
loop_
_entity.id
_entity.type
_entity.pdbx_description
1 polymer ?
#
loop_
_entity_poly.entity_id
_entity_poly.type
_entity_poly.pdbx_seq_one_letter_code
_entity_poly.pdbx_strand_id
1 'polypeptide(L)'
;MSRPFSDAERVLLQRLASAAPDAGLLLAQVALAEHDGWWFEGSQSFDIATPDHAPEYFAGRLLSDGRQIGPGCSVRVDGAKPDSDANYIGEIFLWLRDGRLTAMEYYWVTDEMPDSLPRLDQLVD
;
A
#
# COMPACT_ATOMS: atom_id res chain seq x y z
N MET A 1 14.38 8.70 10.29
CA MET A 1 14.63 9.72 9.26
C MET A 1 14.02 9.19 7.99
N SER A 2 13.27 10.02 7.28
CA SER A 2 12.66 9.63 6.01
C SER A 2 13.73 9.34 4.95
N ARG A 3 13.38 8.48 4.00
CA ARG A 3 14.22 8.16 2.84
C ARG A 3 13.37 8.01 1.58
N PRO A 4 13.96 8.14 0.38
CA PRO A 4 13.29 7.74 -0.85
C PRO A 4 12.81 6.29 -0.76
N PHE A 5 11.67 6.00 -1.40
CA PHE A 5 11.24 4.62 -1.63
C PHE A 5 12.30 3.85 -2.41
N SER A 6 12.48 2.57 -2.06
CA SER A 6 13.18 1.62 -2.91
C SER A 6 12.39 1.39 -4.21
N ASP A 7 13.02 0.80 -5.22
CA ASP A 7 12.33 0.49 -6.49
C ASP A 7 11.14 -0.46 -6.26
N ALA A 8 11.29 -1.45 -5.36
CA ALA A 8 10.24 -2.40 -5.02
C ALA A 8 9.05 -1.71 -4.32
N GLU A 9 9.32 -0.87 -3.32
CA GLU A 9 8.29 -0.07 -2.65
C GLU A 9 7.56 0.83 -3.64
N ARG A 10 8.31 1.57 -4.47
CA ARG A 10 7.73 2.49 -5.45
C ARG A 10 6.81 1.77 -6.42
N VAL A 11 7.26 0.64 -6.97
CA VAL A 11 6.48 -0.15 -7.94
C VAL A 11 5.22 -0.73 -7.29
N LEU A 12 5.32 -1.24 -6.05
CA LEU A 12 4.16 -1.73 -5.28
C LEU A 12 3.16 -0.60 -5.02
N LEU A 13 3.61 0.53 -4.49
CA LEU A 13 2.76 1.69 -4.21
C LEU A 13 2.07 2.22 -5.48
N GLN A 14 2.79 2.27 -6.61
CA GLN A 14 2.21 2.65 -7.90
C GLN A 14 1.13 1.68 -8.36
N ARG A 15 1.35 0.36 -8.20
CA ARG A 15 0.35 -0.66 -8.55
C ARG A 15 -0.92 -0.51 -7.71
N LEU A 16 -0.77 -0.31 -6.41
CA LEU A 16 -1.89 -0.13 -5.47
C LEU A 16 -2.65 1.17 -5.78
N ALA A 17 -1.93 2.29 -5.96
CA ALA A 17 -2.52 3.58 -6.32
C ALA A 17 -3.27 3.53 -7.66
N SER A 18 -2.77 2.76 -8.63
CA SER A 18 -3.38 2.63 -9.97
C SER A 18 -4.72 1.88 -9.97
N ALA A 19 -5.01 1.09 -8.93
CA ALA A 19 -6.28 0.38 -8.78
C ALA A 19 -7.42 1.28 -8.28
N ALA A 20 -7.08 2.44 -7.71
CA ALA A 20 -8.06 3.37 -7.17
C ALA A 20 -8.70 4.24 -8.28
N PRO A 21 -9.96 4.70 -8.11
CA PRO A 21 -10.51 5.78 -8.92
C PRO A 21 -9.62 7.02 -8.84
N ASP A 22 -9.54 7.80 -9.91
CA ASP A 22 -8.72 9.03 -9.97
C ASP A 22 -7.25 8.82 -9.57
N ALA A 23 -6.68 7.68 -9.96
CA ALA A 23 -5.31 7.23 -9.64
C ALA A 23 -4.22 8.30 -9.87
N GLY A 24 -4.42 9.26 -10.77
CA GLY A 24 -3.45 10.33 -11.03
C GLY A 24 -3.08 11.14 -9.79
N LEU A 25 -4.03 11.38 -8.87
CA LEU A 25 -3.77 12.12 -7.62
C LEU A 25 -2.88 11.29 -6.67
N LEU A 26 -3.18 10.00 -6.51
CA LEU A 26 -2.39 9.10 -5.67
C LEU A 26 -1.01 8.83 -6.25
N LEU A 27 -0.91 8.64 -7.57
CA LEU A 27 0.37 8.48 -8.26
C LEU A 27 1.26 9.71 -8.12
N ALA A 28 0.68 10.92 -8.13
CA ALA A 28 1.41 12.15 -7.85
C ALA A 28 1.92 12.20 -6.40
N GLN A 29 1.13 11.73 -5.43
CA GLN A 29 1.61 11.59 -4.04
C GLN A 29 2.74 10.57 -3.93
N VAL A 30 2.63 9.38 -4.55
CA VAL A 30 3.71 8.37 -4.55
C VAL A 30 5.02 8.91 -5.12
N ALA A 31 4.95 9.80 -6.12
CA ALA A 31 6.14 10.42 -6.71
C ALA A 31 6.83 11.43 -5.78
N LEU A 32 6.10 12.00 -4.82
CA LEU A 32 6.59 13.04 -3.89
C LEU A 32 6.88 12.51 -2.50
N ALA A 33 6.23 11.41 -2.10
CA ALA A 33 6.31 10.88 -0.75
C ALA A 33 7.59 10.09 -0.49
N GLU A 34 7.88 9.91 0.79
CA GLU A 34 9.06 9.20 1.28
C GLU A 34 8.65 8.11 2.27
N HIS A 35 9.51 7.11 2.43
CA HIS A 35 9.39 6.11 3.48
C HIS A 35 9.84 6.71 4.80
N ASP A 36 8.95 6.76 5.80
CA ASP A 36 9.18 7.42 7.10
C ASP A 36 9.49 6.46 8.26
N GLY A 37 9.46 5.16 8.01
CA GLY A 37 9.92 4.16 8.96
C GLY A 37 9.05 2.93 9.02
N TRP A 38 9.67 1.81 9.34
CA TRP A 38 8.98 0.56 9.60
C TRP A 38 8.22 0.64 10.92
N TRP A 39 7.05 0.02 10.99
CA TRP A 39 6.24 0.00 12.23
C TRP A 39 6.95 -0.69 13.39
N PHE A 40 7.79 -1.69 13.10
CA PHE A 40 8.68 -2.37 14.05
C PHE A 40 9.82 -3.07 13.30
N GLU A 41 10.82 -3.58 14.03
CA GLU A 41 11.97 -4.28 13.45
C GLU A 41 11.54 -5.51 12.64
N GLY A 42 11.95 -5.57 11.37
CA GLY A 42 11.59 -6.65 10.44
C GLY A 42 10.23 -6.50 9.76
N SER A 43 9.39 -5.53 10.17
CA SER A 43 8.09 -5.29 9.57
C SER A 43 8.19 -5.00 8.07
N GLN A 44 7.19 -5.46 7.31
CA GLN A 44 6.97 -5.03 5.93
C GLN A 44 5.95 -3.89 5.82
N SER A 45 5.38 -3.45 6.95
CA SER A 45 4.49 -2.29 7.05
C SER A 45 5.28 -1.05 7.45
N PHE A 46 4.94 0.09 6.86
CA PHE A 46 5.68 1.32 7.06
C PHE A 46 4.84 2.58 6.94
N ASP A 47 5.30 3.61 7.63
CA ASP A 47 4.78 4.97 7.52
C ASP A 47 5.32 5.68 6.28
N ILE A 48 4.48 6.55 5.73
CA ILE A 48 4.73 7.33 4.52
C ILE A 48 4.66 8.81 4.88
N ALA A 49 5.75 9.53 4.63
CA ALA A 49 5.78 10.98 4.71
C ALA A 49 5.35 11.56 3.36
N THR A 50 4.11 12.04 3.28
CA THR A 50 3.60 12.79 2.12
C THR A 50 3.71 14.29 2.40
N PRO A 51 4.36 15.08 1.54
CA PRO A 51 4.51 16.50 1.80
C PRO A 51 3.18 17.26 1.68
N ASP A 52 3.01 18.33 2.45
CA ASP A 52 1.76 19.13 2.50
C ASP A 52 1.31 19.68 1.14
N HIS A 53 2.27 19.95 0.24
CA HIS A 53 2.00 20.45 -1.11
C HIS A 53 1.60 19.37 -2.13
N ALA A 54 1.62 18.08 -1.74
CA ALA A 54 1.12 17.02 -2.58
C ALA A 54 -0.40 17.17 -2.77
N PRO A 55 -0.95 16.81 -3.94
CA PRO A 55 -2.37 16.92 -4.21
C PRO A 55 -3.17 16.00 -3.29
N GLU A 56 -4.29 16.48 -2.76
CA GLU A 56 -5.20 15.69 -1.94
C GLU A 56 -6.03 14.74 -2.80
N TYR A 57 -6.21 13.51 -2.33
CA TYR A 57 -7.07 12.51 -2.96
C TYR A 57 -8.53 12.66 -2.52
N PHE A 58 -9.45 12.70 -3.48
CA PHE A 58 -10.90 12.81 -3.22
C PHE A 58 -11.68 11.79 -4.06
N ALA A 59 -12.19 10.73 -3.42
CA ALA A 59 -13.08 9.75 -4.07
C ALA A 59 -14.56 10.17 -3.90
N GLY A 60 -14.94 11.30 -4.49
CA GLY A 60 -16.30 11.86 -4.40
C GLY A 60 -16.69 12.46 -3.03
N ARG A 61 -15.87 12.25 -2.00
CA ARG A 61 -15.86 12.97 -0.71
C ARG A 61 -14.44 12.95 -0.14
N LEU A 62 -14.08 13.94 0.68
CA LEU A 62 -12.86 13.85 1.49
C LEU A 62 -12.99 12.64 2.42
N LEU A 63 -12.03 11.72 2.32
CA LEU A 63 -11.96 10.58 3.22
C LEU A 63 -11.46 11.10 4.58
N SER A 64 -12.34 11.06 5.59
CA SER A 64 -11.97 11.34 6.98
C SER A 64 -10.88 10.38 7.46
N ASP A 65 -10.07 10.80 8.43
CA ASP A 65 -8.92 10.07 8.99
C ASP A 65 -9.05 8.54 9.09
N GLY A 66 -7.96 7.85 8.71
CA GLY A 66 -7.80 6.41 8.94
C GLY A 66 -8.59 5.56 7.96
N ARG A 67 -8.68 5.96 6.69
CA ARG A 67 -9.37 5.20 5.64
C ARG A 67 -8.36 4.50 4.73
N GLN A 68 -8.64 3.23 4.50
CA GLN A 68 -8.02 2.42 3.46
C GLN A 68 -8.47 2.89 2.06
N ILE A 69 -7.55 2.87 1.10
CA ILE A 69 -7.86 3.06 -0.33
C ILE A 69 -8.42 1.75 -0.89
N GLY A 70 -9.68 1.75 -1.32
CA GLY A 70 -10.32 0.56 -1.91
C GLY A 70 -10.44 -0.62 -0.92
N PRO A 71 -10.71 -1.85 -1.42
CA PRO A 71 -10.82 -3.05 -0.59
C PRO A 71 -9.46 -3.65 -0.18
N GLY A 72 -8.34 -3.03 -0.56
CA GLY A 72 -7.00 -3.62 -0.39
C GLY A 72 -6.66 -4.52 -1.55
N CYS A 73 -5.43 -5.02 -1.61
CA CYS A 73 -4.99 -5.93 -2.65
C CYS A 73 -4.57 -7.27 -2.03
N SER A 74 -5.22 -8.36 -2.44
CA SER A 74 -4.93 -9.69 -1.92
C SER A 74 -3.55 -10.14 -2.36
N VAL A 75 -2.81 -10.78 -1.46
CA VAL A 75 -1.52 -11.41 -1.72
C VAL A 75 -1.65 -12.92 -1.71
N ARG A 76 -1.21 -13.56 -2.79
CA ARG A 76 -1.23 -15.02 -2.96
C ARG A 76 0.11 -15.58 -3.40
N VAL A 77 0.45 -16.79 -2.95
CA VAL A 77 1.75 -17.45 -3.22
C VAL A 77 2.09 -17.46 -4.72
N ASP A 78 1.12 -17.84 -5.54
CA ASP A 78 1.25 -18.09 -6.98
C ASP A 78 0.48 -17.08 -7.85
N GLY A 79 -0.12 -16.05 -7.25
CA GLY A 79 -0.98 -15.11 -7.98
C GLY A 79 -2.26 -15.73 -8.54
N ALA A 80 -2.60 -16.96 -8.17
CA ALA A 80 -3.79 -17.64 -8.67
C ALA A 80 -5.07 -16.96 -8.18
N LYS A 81 -6.06 -16.86 -9.06
CA LYS A 81 -7.42 -16.36 -8.75
C LYS A 81 -8.09 -17.23 -7.67
N PRO A 82 -9.12 -16.73 -6.96
CA PRO A 82 -9.67 -17.39 -5.78
C PRO A 82 -10.41 -18.67 -6.14
N ASP A 83 -9.70 -19.78 -6.24
CA ASP A 83 -10.27 -21.13 -6.24
C ASP A 83 -9.87 -21.93 -4.99
N SER A 84 -8.83 -21.50 -4.26
CA SER A 84 -8.50 -22.02 -2.93
C SER A 84 -7.94 -20.96 -1.97
N ASP A 85 -8.31 -21.07 -0.69
CA ASP A 85 -7.77 -20.27 0.41
C ASP A 85 -6.32 -20.66 0.76
N ALA A 86 -5.88 -21.84 0.33
CA ALA A 86 -4.55 -22.39 0.65
C ALA A 86 -3.38 -21.52 0.14
N ASN A 87 -3.63 -20.67 -0.87
CA ASN A 87 -2.62 -19.79 -1.44
C ASN A 87 -2.71 -18.35 -0.91
N TYR A 88 -3.71 -18.00 -0.09
CA TYR A 88 -3.86 -16.66 0.46
C TYR A 88 -2.89 -16.43 1.63
N ILE A 89 -2.05 -15.41 1.51
CA ILE A 89 -1.03 -15.07 2.50
C ILE A 89 -1.45 -13.83 3.29
N GLY A 90 -2.26 -12.95 2.70
CA GLY A 90 -2.66 -11.69 3.33
C GLY A 90 -3.16 -10.65 2.34
N GLU A 91 -3.14 -9.40 2.75
CA GLU A 91 -3.57 -8.22 2.01
C GLU A 91 -2.59 -7.06 2.20
N ILE A 92 -2.49 -6.22 1.16
CA ILE A 92 -1.82 -4.92 1.25
C ILE A 92 -2.85 -3.80 1.28
N PHE A 93 -2.69 -2.88 2.23
CA PHE A 93 -3.51 -1.69 2.39
C PHE A 93 -2.68 -0.41 2.20
N LEU A 94 -3.30 0.59 1.57
CA LEU A 94 -2.81 1.96 1.58
C LEU A 94 -3.70 2.82 2.46
N TRP A 95 -3.09 3.57 3.38
CA TRP A 95 -3.79 4.39 4.36
C TRP A 95 -3.71 5.86 4.01
N LEU A 96 -4.85 6.56 4.14
CA LEU A 96 -4.95 8.01 3.97
C LEU A 96 -5.28 8.73 5.27
N ARG A 97 -4.73 9.94 5.40
CA ARG A 97 -5.13 10.98 6.37
C ARG A 97 -5.27 12.29 5.64
N ASP A 98 -6.40 12.97 5.79
CA ASP A 98 -6.71 14.22 5.08
C ASP A 98 -6.39 14.17 3.57
N GLY A 99 -6.78 13.05 2.92
CA GLY A 99 -6.54 12.82 1.49
C GLY A 99 -5.09 12.55 1.09
N ARG A 100 -4.16 12.39 2.04
CA ARG A 100 -2.73 12.11 1.76
C ARG A 100 -2.29 10.72 2.25
N LEU A 101 -1.41 10.06 1.52
CA LEU A 101 -0.81 8.78 1.89
C LEU A 101 -0.07 8.91 3.23
N THR A 102 -0.31 7.95 4.12
CA THR A 102 0.27 7.94 5.47
C THR A 102 0.93 6.64 5.85
N ALA A 103 0.50 5.52 5.28
CA ALA A 103 1.15 4.23 5.51
C ALA A 103 0.82 3.23 4.42
N MET A 104 1.69 2.23 4.31
CA MET A 104 1.40 0.96 3.67
C MET A 104 1.41 -0.13 4.74
N GLU A 105 0.36 -0.94 4.77
CA GLU A 105 0.27 -2.08 5.67
C GLU A 105 0.27 -3.37 4.89
N TYR A 106 1.12 -4.31 5.31
CA TYR A 106 1.00 -5.70 4.93
C TYR A 106 0.32 -6.43 6.08
N TYR A 107 -0.95 -6.78 5.90
CA TYR A 107 -1.71 -7.65 6.79
C TYR A 107 -1.53 -9.09 6.34
N TRP A 108 -0.90 -9.96 7.13
CA TRP A 108 -0.72 -11.38 6.80
C TRP A 108 -1.56 -12.28 7.70
N VAL A 109 -1.86 -13.49 7.22
CA VAL A 109 -2.64 -14.50 7.95
C VAL A 109 -1.87 -15.79 8.23
N THR A 110 -0.61 -15.85 7.78
CA THR A 110 0.31 -16.96 8.06
C THR A 110 0.87 -16.90 9.48
N ASP A 111 1.37 -18.03 9.98
CA ASP A 111 1.99 -18.11 11.31
C ASP A 111 3.25 -17.22 11.40
N GLU A 112 4.03 -17.19 10.33
CA GLU A 112 5.23 -16.37 10.21
C GLU A 112 4.95 -15.12 9.39
N MET A 113 5.54 -13.99 9.79
CA MET A 113 5.49 -12.74 9.05
C MET A 113 6.30 -12.86 7.75
N PRO A 114 5.82 -12.28 6.63
CA PRO A 114 6.62 -12.16 5.41
C PRO A 114 7.94 -11.42 5.65
N ASP A 115 9.03 -11.92 5.07
CA ASP A 115 10.37 -11.32 5.14
C ASP A 115 10.62 -10.25 4.06
N SER A 116 9.66 -10.09 3.15
CA SER A 116 9.74 -9.23 1.99
C SER A 116 8.36 -8.75 1.56
N LEU A 117 8.33 -7.61 0.86
CA LEU A 117 7.13 -7.12 0.18
C LEU A 117 6.68 -8.12 -0.91
N PRO A 118 5.37 -8.23 -1.17
CA PRO A 118 4.89 -9.13 -2.20
C PRO A 118 5.40 -8.68 -3.58
N ARG A 119 5.70 -9.66 -4.43
CA ARG A 119 5.93 -9.41 -5.85
C ARG A 119 4.62 -9.00 -6.52
N LEU A 120 4.71 -8.24 -7.60
CA LEU A 120 3.52 -7.82 -8.35
C LEU A 120 2.68 -8.98 -8.90
N ASP A 121 3.31 -10.10 -9.23
CA ASP A 121 2.62 -11.30 -9.71
C ASP A 121 1.88 -12.05 -8.59
N GLN A 122 2.09 -11.69 -7.33
CA GLN A 122 1.38 -12.22 -6.17
C GLN A 122 0.12 -11.40 -5.81
N LEU A 123 -0.06 -10.24 -6.45
CA LEU A 123 -1.17 -9.31 -6.17
C LEU A 123 -2.40 -9.65 -7.00
N VAL A 124 -3.54 -9.79 -6.35
CA VAL A 124 -4.84 -10.08 -6.96
C VAL A 124 -5.85 -9.01 -6.53
N ASP A 125 -6.52 -8.40 -7.51
CA ASP A 125 -7.58 -7.39 -7.32
C ASP A 125 -8.93 -8.03 -6.93
#